data_AF-A0A1A3PWN8-F1
#
_entry.id   AF-A0A1A3PWN8-F1
#
_cell.length_a   1.000
_cell.length_b   1.000
_cell.length_c   1.000
_cell.angle_alpha   90.00
_cell.angle_beta   90.00
_cell.angle_gamma   90.00
#
_symmetry.space_group_name_H-M   'P 1'
#
loop_
_entity.id
_entity.type
_entity.pdbx_description
1 polymer ?
#
loop_
_entity_poly.entity_id
_entity_poly.type
_entity_poly.pdbx_seq_one_letter_code
_entity_poly.pdbx_strand_id
1 'polypeptide(L)'
;MAAPLSSAPRAGARRHAYSEIVVAAAEYGWTPIAHKIHKNVWARGVQRLIVGFSPTGRAVDTGIFAPLGMGTGYIDDPTPVLTGRSGTDQLDEILSWLASPPRWEPLPSTLLLIPCGARKQPTGAPAAELYTSDHFRLALRAAHARAVDVDARVMILSAKYGLVGLRRVLAPYDVTFDKDDEAVEAEFVARQLAVQHVTTVEALLPSRYLTVLRQAAQILQQRGIDIDIVDWYAGTAGIGYQRSVLSSLLTTNAA
;
A
#
# COMPACT_ATOMS: atom_id res chain seq x y z
N MET A 1 -42.05 -25.69 -19.78
CA MET A 1 -41.25 -26.91 -19.56
C MET A 1 -39.79 -26.55 -19.73
N ALA A 2 -39.08 -26.27 -18.64
CA ALA A 2 -37.66 -25.93 -18.65
C ALA A 2 -36.82 -27.22 -18.55
N ALA A 3 -35.81 -27.34 -19.41
CA ALA A 3 -34.85 -28.44 -19.40
C ALA A 3 -34.03 -28.43 -18.09
N PRO A 4 -33.66 -29.60 -17.54
CA PRO A 4 -32.90 -29.66 -16.30
C PRO A 4 -31.45 -29.19 -16.53
N LEU A 5 -30.98 -28.34 -15.62
CA LEU A 5 -29.61 -27.87 -15.53
C LEU A 5 -28.64 -29.06 -15.41
N SER A 6 -27.62 -29.02 -16.26
CA SER A 6 -26.58 -30.03 -16.42
C SER A 6 -25.73 -30.20 -15.15
N SER A 7 -25.72 -31.45 -14.66
CA SER A 7 -24.71 -32.17 -13.85
C SER A 7 -23.64 -31.39 -13.08
N ALA A 8 -23.64 -31.55 -11.76
CA ALA A 8 -22.49 -31.29 -10.89
C ALA A 8 -21.25 -32.11 -11.32
N PRO A 9 -20.02 -31.57 -11.18
CA PRO A 9 -18.80 -32.27 -11.58
C PRO A 9 -18.48 -33.46 -10.65
N ARG A 10 -18.01 -34.56 -11.26
CA ARG A 10 -17.61 -35.80 -10.58
C ARG A 10 -16.48 -35.57 -9.59
N ALA A 11 -16.64 -36.08 -8.37
CA ALA A 11 -15.58 -36.18 -7.37
C ALA A 11 -14.39 -36.99 -7.92
N GLY A 12 -13.22 -36.35 -8.03
CA GLY A 12 -11.95 -36.99 -8.41
C GLY A 12 -11.16 -36.32 -9.54
N ALA A 13 -11.73 -35.35 -10.28
CA ALA A 13 -10.96 -34.56 -11.22
C ALA A 13 -10.10 -33.55 -10.45
N ARG A 14 -8.77 -33.71 -10.48
CA ARG A 14 -7.86 -32.68 -9.95
C ARG A 14 -8.10 -31.39 -10.73
N ARG A 15 -8.59 -30.38 -10.01
CA ARG A 15 -8.82 -29.00 -10.45
C ARG A 15 -7.63 -28.49 -11.26
N HIS A 16 -7.88 -27.98 -12.46
CA HIS A 16 -6.83 -27.36 -13.26
C HIS A 16 -6.77 -25.88 -12.89
N ALA A 17 -5.87 -25.52 -11.97
CA ALA A 17 -5.79 -24.18 -11.37
C ALA A 17 -5.87 -23.04 -12.40
N TYR A 18 -5.16 -23.17 -13.54
CA TYR A 18 -5.22 -22.17 -14.60
C TYR A 18 -6.65 -21.95 -15.14
N SER A 19 -7.39 -23.03 -15.37
CA SER A 19 -8.72 -22.95 -15.95
C SER A 19 -9.72 -22.35 -14.97
N GLU A 20 -9.61 -22.69 -13.68
CA GLU A 20 -10.45 -22.10 -12.64
C GLU A 20 -10.20 -20.61 -12.48
N ILE A 21 -8.93 -20.20 -12.49
CA ILE A 21 -8.55 -18.78 -12.41
C ILE A 21 -9.04 -18.01 -13.64
N VAL A 22 -8.96 -18.56 -14.85
CA VAL A 22 -9.47 -17.91 -16.07
C VAL A 22 -10.99 -17.71 -16.00
N VAL A 23 -11.73 -18.74 -15.56
CA VAL A 23 -13.20 -18.66 -15.41
C VAL A 23 -13.58 -17.64 -14.35
N ALA A 24 -12.98 -17.72 -13.16
CA ALA A 24 -13.24 -16.76 -12.07
C ALA A 24 -12.82 -15.34 -12.46
N ALA A 25 -11.69 -15.16 -13.14
CA ALA A 25 -11.26 -13.84 -13.61
C ALA A 25 -12.32 -13.21 -14.52
N ALA A 26 -12.81 -13.95 -15.51
CA ALA A 26 -13.86 -13.46 -16.40
C ALA A 26 -15.16 -13.14 -15.64
N GLU A 27 -15.58 -14.01 -14.71
CA GLU A 27 -16.76 -13.82 -13.87
C GLU A 27 -16.70 -12.53 -13.05
N TYR A 28 -15.54 -12.22 -12.47
CA TYR A 28 -15.35 -11.06 -11.58
C TYR A 28 -14.77 -9.82 -12.28
N GLY A 29 -14.83 -9.76 -13.62
CA GLY A 29 -14.45 -8.57 -14.41
C GLY A 29 -12.95 -8.31 -14.49
N TRP A 30 -12.12 -9.34 -14.30
CA TRP A 30 -10.68 -9.29 -14.51
C TRP A 30 -10.34 -9.61 -15.97
N THR A 31 -9.46 -8.81 -16.55
CA THR A 31 -9.02 -8.95 -17.95
C THR A 31 -7.55 -9.35 -18.01
N PRO A 32 -7.16 -10.33 -18.86
CA PRO A 32 -5.76 -10.62 -19.07
C PRO A 32 -5.08 -9.42 -19.74
N ILE A 33 -3.90 -9.06 -19.27
CA ILE A 33 -3.10 -7.97 -19.83
C ILE A 33 -1.71 -8.46 -20.23
N ALA A 34 -1.15 -7.86 -21.28
CA ALA A 34 0.23 -8.08 -21.66
C ALA A 34 1.17 -7.41 -20.62
N HIS A 35 2.21 -8.13 -20.21
CA HIS A 35 3.21 -7.62 -19.28
C HIS A 35 4.62 -8.05 -19.74
N LYS A 36 5.62 -7.18 -19.58
CA LYS A 36 6.97 -7.38 -20.13
C LYS A 36 7.72 -8.56 -19.50
N ILE A 37 7.52 -8.77 -18.19
CA ILE A 37 8.30 -9.72 -17.39
C ILE A 37 7.49 -10.99 -17.08
N HIS A 38 6.33 -10.82 -16.45
CA HIS A 38 5.48 -11.93 -16.03
C HIS A 38 4.52 -12.40 -17.12
N LYS A 39 4.32 -13.72 -17.18
CA LYS A 39 3.21 -14.37 -17.89
C LYS A 39 2.03 -14.47 -16.93
N ASN A 40 0.81 -14.50 -17.46
CA ASN A 40 -0.43 -14.63 -16.67
C ASN A 40 -0.65 -13.45 -15.71
N VAL A 41 -0.87 -12.28 -16.29
CA VAL A 41 -1.19 -11.06 -15.55
C VAL A 41 -2.63 -10.68 -15.85
N TRP A 42 -3.41 -10.43 -14.81
CA TRP A 42 -4.79 -9.96 -14.91
C TRP A 42 -4.94 -8.57 -14.28
N ALA A 43 -5.90 -7.80 -14.80
CA ALA A 43 -6.22 -6.47 -14.33
C ALA A 43 -7.72 -6.26 -14.15
N ARG A 44 -8.07 -5.51 -13.09
CA ARG A 44 -9.42 -4.99 -12.84
C ARG A 44 -9.29 -3.53 -12.38
N GLY A 45 -9.50 -2.59 -13.30
CA GLY A 45 -9.15 -1.19 -13.08
C GLY A 45 -7.64 -1.02 -12.85
N VAL A 46 -7.24 -0.41 -11.73
CA VAL A 46 -5.82 -0.31 -11.35
C VAL A 46 -5.30 -1.61 -10.74
N GLN A 47 -6.15 -2.52 -10.24
CA GLN A 47 -5.70 -3.76 -9.59
C GLN A 47 -4.89 -4.64 -10.55
N ARG A 48 -3.89 -5.34 -10.05
CA ARG A 48 -3.08 -6.29 -10.81
C ARG A 48 -2.94 -7.60 -10.05
N LEU A 49 -3.04 -8.71 -10.76
CA LEU A 49 -2.84 -10.06 -10.24
C LEU A 49 -1.86 -10.79 -11.14
N ILE A 50 -0.79 -11.34 -10.58
CA ILE A 50 0.17 -12.21 -11.25
C ILE A 50 0.05 -13.59 -10.63
N VAL A 51 -0.08 -14.62 -11.47
CA VAL A 51 -0.12 -16.00 -11.00
C VAL A 51 0.96 -16.83 -11.70
N GLY A 52 1.87 -17.37 -10.92
CA GLY A 52 2.79 -18.41 -11.35
C GLY A 52 2.12 -19.77 -11.18
N PHE A 53 2.10 -20.56 -12.24
CA PHE A 53 1.57 -21.91 -12.24
C PHE A 53 2.70 -22.92 -12.34
N SER A 54 2.46 -24.12 -11.83
CA SER A 54 3.32 -25.28 -12.13
C SER A 54 3.38 -25.53 -13.64
N PRO A 55 4.40 -26.23 -14.16
CA PRO A 55 4.54 -26.48 -15.61
C PRO A 55 3.31 -27.14 -16.25
N THR A 56 2.51 -27.86 -15.46
CA THR A 56 1.29 -28.54 -15.93
C THR A 56 0.03 -27.69 -15.83
N GLY A 57 0.09 -26.48 -15.25
CA GLY A 57 -1.07 -25.61 -15.02
C GLY A 57 -2.04 -26.09 -13.93
N ARG A 58 -1.75 -27.23 -13.28
CA ARG A 58 -2.63 -27.88 -12.30
C ARG A 58 -2.57 -27.29 -10.90
N ALA A 59 -1.52 -26.54 -10.60
CA ALA A 59 -1.31 -25.94 -9.29
C ALA A 59 -0.84 -24.48 -9.44
N VAL A 60 -1.18 -23.66 -8.46
CA VAL A 60 -0.57 -22.35 -8.26
C VAL A 60 0.74 -22.57 -7.49
N ASP A 61 1.82 -22.00 -7.98
CA ASP A 61 3.14 -22.00 -7.31
C ASP A 61 3.34 -20.68 -6.54
N THR A 62 2.81 -19.59 -7.08
CA THR A 62 2.87 -18.26 -6.48
C THR A 62 1.73 -17.36 -6.96
N GLY A 63 1.18 -16.56 -6.07
CA GLY A 63 0.29 -15.45 -6.39
C GLY A 63 0.82 -14.12 -5.87
N ILE A 64 0.73 -13.09 -6.69
CA ILE A 64 1.05 -11.71 -6.32
C ILE A 64 -0.15 -10.85 -6.68
N PHE A 65 -0.82 -10.27 -5.68
CA PHE A 65 -1.93 -9.36 -5.87
C PHE A 65 -1.51 -7.95 -5.47
N ALA A 66 -1.48 -7.03 -6.44
CA ALA A 66 -1.19 -5.62 -6.25
C ALA A 66 -2.50 -4.81 -6.33
N PRO A 67 -3.10 -4.46 -5.17
CA PRO A 67 -4.43 -3.88 -5.14
C PRO A 67 -4.52 -2.46 -5.72
N LEU A 68 -3.41 -1.71 -5.87
CA LEU A 68 -3.43 -0.36 -6.47
C LEU A 68 -2.60 -0.23 -7.74
N GLY A 69 -2.32 -1.35 -8.40
CA GLY A 69 -1.50 -1.35 -9.60
C GLY A 69 -0.07 -1.77 -9.35
N MET A 70 0.65 -1.88 -10.46
CA MET A 70 2.06 -2.28 -10.50
C MET A 70 2.91 -1.01 -10.54
N GLY A 71 3.27 -0.52 -9.37
CA GLY A 71 4.21 0.54 -9.13
C GLY A 71 5.65 0.02 -9.11
N THR A 72 6.38 0.39 -10.15
CA THR A 72 7.85 0.26 -10.31
C THR A 72 8.49 -1.13 -10.28
N GLY A 73 7.79 -2.19 -9.84
CA GLY A 73 8.37 -3.53 -9.72
C GLY A 73 9.29 -3.73 -8.51
N TYR A 74 9.24 -2.82 -7.53
CA TYR A 74 9.91 -2.97 -6.23
C TYR A 74 8.92 -3.43 -5.16
N ILE A 75 9.45 -3.98 -4.06
CA ILE A 75 8.71 -4.46 -2.88
C ILE A 75 7.86 -3.36 -2.19
N ASP A 76 7.92 -2.13 -2.71
CA ASP A 76 7.37 -0.88 -2.19
C ASP A 76 6.17 -0.35 -3.00
N ASP A 77 5.67 -1.14 -3.96
CA ASP A 77 4.30 -1.04 -4.44
C ASP A 77 3.33 -1.10 -3.23
N PRO A 78 2.07 -0.61 -3.28
CA PRO A 78 1.14 -0.80 -2.17
C PRO A 78 1.08 -2.30 -1.91
N THR A 79 1.61 -2.67 -0.74
CA THR A 79 2.36 -3.90 -0.57
C THR A 79 1.64 -5.08 -1.22
N PRO A 80 2.22 -5.70 -2.25
CA PRO A 80 1.54 -6.77 -2.94
C PRO A 80 1.25 -7.88 -1.92
N VAL A 81 0.02 -8.36 -1.91
CA VAL A 81 -0.35 -9.52 -1.12
C VAL A 81 0.22 -10.73 -1.83
N LEU A 82 1.13 -11.42 -1.14
CA LEU A 82 1.69 -12.68 -1.61
C LEU A 82 0.88 -13.83 -1.01
N THR A 83 0.67 -14.89 -1.79
CA THR A 83 0.12 -16.14 -1.25
C THR A 83 1.03 -16.65 -0.13
N GLY A 84 0.44 -17.11 0.98
CA GLY A 84 1.18 -17.51 2.18
C GLY A 84 2.24 -18.60 1.94
N ARG A 85 3.35 -18.56 2.72
CA ARG A 85 4.32 -19.67 2.78
C ARG A 85 3.77 -20.80 3.68
N SER A 86 3.40 -21.91 3.04
CA SER A 86 3.01 -23.22 3.59
C SER A 86 1.66 -23.29 4.32
N GLY A 87 0.77 -24.16 3.84
CA GLY A 87 -0.40 -24.66 4.59
C GLY A 87 -1.78 -24.26 4.09
N THR A 88 -1.93 -23.20 3.28
CA THR A 88 -3.19 -22.83 2.61
C THR A 88 -3.20 -23.30 1.15
N ASP A 89 -4.36 -23.70 0.62
CA ASP A 89 -4.51 -23.97 -0.82
C ASP A 89 -4.37 -22.65 -1.57
N GLN A 90 -3.23 -22.43 -2.21
CA GLN A 90 -2.92 -21.19 -2.94
C GLN A 90 -3.97 -20.89 -4.01
N LEU A 91 -4.61 -21.91 -4.58
CA LEU A 91 -5.69 -21.72 -5.54
C LEU A 91 -6.90 -21.04 -4.88
N ASP A 92 -7.32 -21.51 -3.71
CA ASP A 92 -8.45 -20.92 -2.97
C ASP A 92 -8.16 -19.47 -2.56
N GLU A 93 -6.91 -19.16 -2.21
CA GLU A 93 -6.49 -17.78 -1.91
C GLU A 93 -6.59 -16.87 -3.14
N ILE A 94 -6.12 -17.31 -4.31
CA ILE A 94 -6.28 -16.56 -5.56
C ILE A 94 -7.77 -16.39 -5.92
N LEU A 95 -8.56 -17.46 -5.83
CA LEU A 95 -9.99 -17.41 -6.14
C LEU A 95 -10.71 -16.42 -5.20
N SER A 96 -10.34 -16.39 -3.93
CA SER A 96 -10.83 -15.41 -2.96
C SER A 96 -10.45 -13.97 -3.32
N TRP A 97 -9.25 -13.72 -3.87
CA TRP A 97 -8.87 -12.38 -4.35
C TRP A 97 -9.66 -11.95 -5.59
N LEU A 98 -9.88 -12.87 -6.54
CA LEU A 98 -10.68 -12.61 -7.74
C LEU A 98 -12.13 -12.28 -7.38
N ALA A 99 -12.72 -13.11 -6.51
CA ALA A 99 -14.10 -12.99 -6.04
C ALA A 99 -14.31 -11.85 -5.05
N SER A 100 -13.24 -11.38 -4.41
CA SER A 100 -13.34 -10.22 -3.53
C SER A 100 -13.88 -9.05 -4.37
N PRO A 101 -14.95 -8.37 -3.92
CA PRO A 101 -15.29 -7.07 -4.49
C PRO A 101 -14.03 -6.22 -4.40
N PRO A 102 -13.82 -5.24 -5.29
CA PRO A 102 -12.75 -4.28 -5.08
C PRO A 102 -12.91 -3.75 -3.65
N ARG A 103 -12.05 -4.21 -2.72
CA ARG A 103 -12.20 -3.95 -1.26
C ARG A 103 -11.94 -2.48 -0.91
N TRP A 104 -11.77 -1.69 -1.95
CA TRP A 104 -11.69 -0.27 -1.96
C TRP A 104 -12.56 0.19 -3.14
N GLU A 105 -13.72 0.73 -2.81
CA GLU A 105 -14.19 1.99 -3.42
C GLU A 105 -12.97 2.93 -3.59
N PRO A 106 -12.85 3.73 -4.68
CA PRO A 106 -11.60 4.38 -5.05
C PRO A 106 -10.81 4.85 -3.84
N LEU A 107 -9.61 4.30 -3.63
CA LEU A 107 -8.89 4.54 -2.39
C LEU A 107 -8.83 6.05 -2.20
N PRO A 108 -8.96 6.53 -0.96
CA PRO A 108 -9.09 7.95 -0.79
C PRO A 108 -7.93 8.68 -1.44
N SER A 109 -8.28 9.72 -2.21
CA SER A 109 -7.33 10.53 -2.97
C SER A 109 -6.48 11.41 -2.06
N THR A 110 -6.77 11.39 -0.75
CA THR A 110 -6.01 12.03 0.31
C THR A 110 -5.10 11.01 1.01
N LEU A 111 -3.82 11.36 1.13
CA LEU A 111 -2.83 10.64 1.91
C LEU A 111 -2.39 11.48 3.11
N LEU A 112 -2.42 10.89 4.29
CA LEU A 112 -1.93 11.51 5.51
C LEU A 112 -0.57 10.91 5.85
N LEU A 113 0.46 11.75 5.90
CA LEU A 113 1.84 11.35 6.14
C LEU A 113 2.34 11.75 7.53
N ILE A 114 2.90 10.78 8.24
CA ILE A 114 3.65 10.98 9.48
C ILE A 114 5.12 10.58 9.29
N PRO A 115 6.08 11.17 10.03
CA PRO A 115 7.48 10.80 9.93
C PRO A 115 7.74 9.44 10.60
N CYS A 116 8.78 8.74 10.17
CA CYS A 116 9.30 7.61 10.94
C CYS A 116 9.91 8.06 12.29
N GLY A 117 9.92 7.16 13.26
CA GLY A 117 10.49 7.42 14.59
C GLY A 117 11.95 7.02 14.71
N ALA A 118 12.71 7.74 15.54
CA ALA A 118 14.10 7.38 15.85
C ALA A 118 14.19 6.08 16.65
N ARG A 119 13.42 5.98 17.76
CA ARG A 119 13.39 4.81 18.64
C ARG A 119 12.57 3.68 18.00
N LYS A 120 13.17 2.48 17.89
CA LYS A 120 12.58 1.31 17.24
C LYS A 120 12.61 0.09 18.16
N GLN A 121 11.77 -0.91 17.88
CA GLN A 121 11.88 -2.26 18.46
C GLN A 121 13.23 -2.90 18.08
N PRO A 122 13.76 -3.83 18.88
CA PRO A 122 15.02 -4.53 18.57
C PRO A 122 14.87 -5.56 17.44
N THR A 123 13.65 -5.94 17.08
CA THR A 123 13.34 -6.95 16.06
C THR A 123 12.37 -6.41 15.02
N GLY A 124 12.25 -7.13 13.90
CA GLY A 124 11.32 -6.76 12.84
C GLY A 124 9.88 -6.74 13.31
N ALA A 125 9.16 -5.66 13.01
CA ALA A 125 7.78 -5.45 13.43
C ALA A 125 7.00 -4.65 12.37
N PRO A 126 5.65 -4.71 12.34
CA PRO A 126 4.83 -3.80 11.54
C PRO A 126 5.23 -2.34 11.77
N ALA A 127 5.24 -1.50 10.74
CA ALA A 127 5.73 -0.13 10.84
C ALA A 127 4.97 0.71 11.88
N ALA A 128 3.68 0.45 12.09
CA ALA A 128 2.89 1.08 13.17
C ALA A 128 3.37 0.71 14.59
N GLU A 129 4.04 -0.42 14.75
CA GLU A 129 4.51 -0.97 16.04
C GLU A 129 6.03 -0.89 16.20
N LEU A 130 6.77 -0.78 15.09
CA LEU A 130 8.22 -0.69 15.08
C LEU A 130 8.70 0.53 15.84
N TYR A 131 8.09 1.70 15.63
CA TYR A 131 8.52 2.95 16.26
C TYR A 131 7.89 3.13 17.64
N THR A 132 8.72 3.25 18.68
CA THR A 132 8.28 3.15 20.07
C THR A 132 8.29 4.47 20.84
N SER A 133 8.62 5.59 20.19
CA SER A 133 8.60 6.90 20.85
C SER A 133 7.17 7.39 21.09
N ASP A 134 6.94 8.08 22.21
CA ASP A 134 5.62 8.63 22.52
C ASP A 134 5.15 9.69 21.51
N HIS A 135 6.10 10.42 20.92
CA HIS A 135 5.80 11.37 19.85
C HIS A 135 5.28 10.65 18.60
N PHE A 136 5.90 9.53 18.19
CA PHE A 136 5.40 8.74 17.06
C PHE A 136 4.01 8.16 17.36
N ARG A 137 3.80 7.58 18.55
CA ARG A 137 2.48 7.05 18.94
C ARG A 137 1.40 8.13 18.93
N LEU A 138 1.73 9.34 19.40
CA LEU A 138 0.82 10.48 19.34
C LEU A 138 0.52 10.88 17.89
N ALA A 139 1.55 10.95 17.03
CA ALA A 139 1.39 11.27 15.62
C ALA A 139 0.51 10.25 14.89
N LEU A 140 0.73 8.95 15.15
CA LEU A 140 -0.07 7.87 14.57
C LEU A 140 -1.54 7.94 15.01
N ARG A 141 -1.81 8.21 16.29
CA ARG A 141 -3.18 8.38 16.80
C ARG A 141 -3.89 9.57 16.17
N ALA A 142 -3.22 10.73 16.12
CA ALA A 142 -3.77 11.94 15.51
C ALA A 142 -4.01 11.77 14.01
N ALA A 143 -3.08 11.11 13.31
CA ALA A 143 -3.23 10.73 11.91
C ALA A 143 -4.44 9.83 11.68
N HIS A 144 -4.66 8.82 12.53
CA HIS A 144 -5.84 7.97 12.43
C HIS A 144 -7.14 8.74 12.65
N ALA A 145 -7.20 9.62 13.65
CA ALA A 145 -8.37 10.45 13.91
C ALA A 145 -8.68 11.34 12.69
N ARG A 146 -7.68 12.08 12.21
CA ARG A 146 -7.82 12.96 11.05
C ARG A 146 -8.19 12.19 9.77
N ALA A 147 -7.63 11.00 9.58
CA ALA A 147 -7.91 10.18 8.41
C ALA A 147 -9.38 9.76 8.30
N VAL A 148 -10.09 9.63 9.41
CA VAL A 148 -11.56 9.41 9.40
C VAL A 148 -12.28 10.68 8.92
N ASP A 149 -11.86 11.85 9.40
CA ASP A 149 -12.54 13.12 9.10
C ASP A 149 -12.48 13.53 7.62
N VAL A 150 -11.37 13.23 6.94
CA VAL A 150 -11.15 13.64 5.54
C VAL A 150 -11.22 12.51 4.54
N ASP A 151 -11.60 11.32 4.99
CA ASP A 151 -11.46 10.09 4.20
C ASP A 151 -10.03 10.02 3.61
N ALA A 152 -9.06 9.66 4.44
CA ALA A 152 -7.66 9.58 4.03
C ALA A 152 -7.04 8.26 4.44
N ARG A 153 -5.92 7.94 3.80
CA ARG A 153 -5.06 6.80 4.18
C ARG A 153 -3.86 7.30 4.95
N VAL A 154 -3.45 6.56 5.97
CA VAL A 154 -2.24 6.89 6.74
C VAL A 154 -1.05 6.10 6.21
N MET A 155 0.05 6.79 5.91
CA MET A 155 1.35 6.19 5.60
C MET A 155 2.47 6.88 6.38
N ILE A 156 3.59 6.19 6.52
CA ILE A 156 4.80 6.70 7.17
C ILE A 156 5.79 7.10 6.07
N LEU A 157 6.33 8.32 6.15
CA LEU A 157 7.50 8.68 5.37
C LEU A 157 8.76 8.28 6.16
N SER A 158 9.43 7.24 5.68
CA SER A 158 10.68 6.69 6.21
C SER A 158 11.89 7.23 5.46
N ALA A 159 12.93 7.61 6.21
CA ALA A 159 14.21 7.99 5.61
C ALA A 159 14.86 6.86 4.80
N LYS A 160 14.73 5.60 5.23
CA LYS A 160 15.34 4.45 4.54
C LYS A 160 14.47 3.84 3.43
N TYR A 161 13.15 3.91 3.59
CA TYR A 161 12.21 3.15 2.74
C TYR A 161 11.19 4.02 1.98
N GLY A 162 11.25 5.35 2.13
CA GLY A 162 10.26 6.25 1.55
C GLY A 162 8.86 6.02 2.14
N LEU A 163 7.84 5.92 1.31
CA LEU A 163 6.46 5.69 1.74
C LEU A 163 6.26 4.24 2.22
N VAL A 164 5.81 4.10 3.46
CA VAL A 164 5.58 2.81 4.11
C VAL A 164 4.15 2.71 4.63
N GLY A 165 3.45 1.63 4.26
CA GLY A 165 2.16 1.27 4.84
C GLY A 165 2.30 0.76 6.28
N LEU A 166 1.31 1.06 7.13
CA LEU A 166 1.35 0.77 8.57
C LEU A 166 1.57 -0.71 8.93
N ARG A 167 1.10 -1.64 8.09
CA ARG A 167 1.21 -3.09 8.32
C ARG A 167 2.51 -3.70 7.81
N ARG A 168 3.35 -2.94 7.11
CA ARG A 168 4.60 -3.45 6.55
C ARG A 168 5.56 -3.82 7.67
N VAL A 169 6.01 -5.06 7.71
CA VAL A 169 7.07 -5.49 8.63
C VAL A 169 8.40 -4.93 8.16
N LEU A 170 9.07 -4.20 9.04
CA LEU A 170 10.37 -3.58 8.79
C LEU A 170 11.38 -4.07 9.83
N ALA A 171 12.61 -4.34 9.40
CA ALA A 171 13.73 -4.51 10.31
C ALA A 171 14.13 -3.16 10.93
N PRO A 172 14.64 -3.13 12.17
CA PRO A 172 15.20 -1.91 12.74
C PRO A 172 16.36 -1.38 11.89
N TYR A 173 16.48 -0.07 11.82
CA TYR A 173 17.49 0.64 11.02
C TYR A 173 17.83 1.98 11.68
N ASP A 174 18.97 2.55 11.31
CA ASP A 174 19.39 3.89 11.74
C ASP A 174 19.79 4.71 10.52
N VAL A 175 18.81 5.40 9.94
CA VAL A 175 18.95 6.24 8.75
C VAL A 175 18.10 7.48 8.96
N THR A 176 18.68 8.62 8.64
CA THR A 176 18.14 9.94 8.84
C THR A 176 18.34 10.76 7.57
N PHE A 177 17.29 11.40 7.06
CA PHE A 177 17.39 12.33 5.94
C PHE A 177 18.50 13.37 6.14
N ASP A 178 19.13 13.84 5.08
CA ASP A 178 20.29 14.77 5.02
C ASP A 178 21.51 14.43 5.90
N LYS A 179 21.58 13.24 6.50
CA LYS A 179 22.75 12.79 7.29
C LYS A 179 23.38 11.53 6.72
N ASP A 180 22.56 10.62 6.23
CA ASP A 180 22.99 9.29 5.82
C ASP A 180 22.78 9.13 4.31
N ASP A 181 23.81 8.63 3.61
CA ASP A 181 23.76 8.36 2.17
C ASP A 181 22.77 7.23 1.81
N GLU A 182 22.39 6.42 2.81
CA GLU A 182 21.34 5.40 2.68
C GLU A 182 19.91 5.99 2.66
N ALA A 183 19.75 7.30 2.89
CA ALA A 183 18.44 7.93 2.85
C ALA A 183 17.89 7.95 1.41
N VAL A 184 16.61 7.66 1.26
CA VAL A 184 15.95 7.68 -0.05
C VAL A 184 15.93 9.09 -0.63
N GLU A 185 16.13 9.17 -1.94
CA GLU A 185 16.03 10.42 -2.66
C GLU A 185 14.56 10.80 -2.94
N ALA A 186 14.32 12.09 -3.19
CA ALA A 186 13.00 12.61 -3.55
C ALA A 186 12.41 11.93 -4.80
N GLU A 187 13.24 11.57 -5.77
CA GLU A 187 12.80 10.84 -6.98
C GLU A 187 12.25 9.44 -6.64
N PHE A 188 12.81 8.76 -5.63
CA PHE A 188 12.28 7.49 -5.16
C PHE A 188 10.89 7.67 -4.53
N VAL A 189 10.73 8.69 -3.68
CA VAL A 189 9.44 9.04 -3.06
C VAL A 189 8.41 9.47 -4.13
N ALA A 190 8.82 10.22 -5.16
CA ALA A 190 7.96 10.62 -6.27
C ALA A 190 7.37 9.41 -6.99
N ARG A 191 8.20 8.40 -7.28
CA ARG A 191 7.72 7.15 -7.88
C ARG A 191 6.71 6.41 -7.01
N GLN A 192 6.93 6.38 -5.69
CA GLN A 192 5.97 5.77 -4.76
C GLN A 192 4.66 6.56 -4.68
N LEU A 193 4.72 7.90 -4.68
CA LEU A 193 3.53 8.77 -4.69
C LEU A 193 2.70 8.61 -5.96
N ALA A 194 3.34 8.53 -7.12
CA ALA A 194 2.65 8.40 -8.42
C ALA A 194 1.69 7.20 -8.48
N VAL A 195 2.03 6.13 -7.78
CA VAL A 195 1.26 4.87 -7.78
C VAL A 195 0.23 4.83 -6.64
N GLN A 196 0.21 5.83 -5.76
CA GLN A 196 -0.82 5.96 -4.74
C GLN A 196 -2.14 6.54 -5.29
N HIS A 197 -2.13 7.12 -6.49
CA HIS A 197 -3.29 7.79 -7.09
C HIS A 197 -3.89 8.88 -6.17
N VAL A 198 -3.03 9.65 -5.50
CA VAL A 198 -3.43 10.71 -4.57
C VAL A 198 -3.39 12.07 -5.27
N THR A 199 -4.35 12.93 -4.94
CA THR A 199 -4.38 14.34 -5.36
C THR A 199 -3.98 15.26 -4.21
N THR A 200 -4.06 14.79 -2.97
CA THR A 200 -3.79 15.57 -1.78
C THR A 200 -2.94 14.79 -0.79
N VAL A 201 -1.96 15.45 -0.19
CA VAL A 201 -1.13 14.93 0.90
C VAL A 201 -1.24 15.86 2.11
N GLU A 202 -1.87 15.40 3.17
CA GLU A 202 -1.84 16.06 4.48
C GLU A 202 -0.58 15.64 5.24
N ALA A 203 0.35 16.57 5.45
CA ALA A 203 1.66 16.32 6.02
C ALA A 203 1.73 16.73 7.50
N LEU A 204 1.84 15.74 8.38
CA LEU A 204 2.26 15.91 9.79
C LEU A 204 3.77 15.69 9.90
N LEU A 205 4.53 16.34 9.04
CA LEU A 205 5.96 16.08 8.82
C LEU A 205 6.85 17.21 9.36
N PRO A 206 7.88 16.91 10.16
CA PRO A 206 8.94 17.87 10.46
C PRO A 206 9.62 18.36 9.18
N SER A 207 10.23 19.55 9.25
CA SER A 207 10.81 20.24 8.09
C SER A 207 11.67 19.36 7.19
N ARG A 208 12.53 18.52 7.76
CA ARG A 208 13.44 17.63 7.01
C ARG A 208 12.70 16.61 6.13
N TYR A 209 11.61 16.04 6.66
CA TYR A 209 10.76 15.11 5.92
C TYR A 209 9.91 15.85 4.88
N LEU A 210 9.40 17.02 5.25
CA LEU A 210 8.58 17.85 4.38
C LEU A 210 9.37 18.35 3.16
N THR A 211 10.66 18.66 3.31
CA THR A 211 11.53 19.03 2.19
C THR A 211 11.57 17.94 1.12
N VAL A 212 11.79 16.67 1.51
CA VAL A 212 11.82 15.53 0.58
C VAL A 212 10.46 15.34 -0.08
N LEU A 213 9.36 15.46 0.66
CA LEU A 213 8.00 15.38 0.12
C LEU A 213 7.75 16.47 -0.93
N ARG A 214 8.12 17.73 -0.64
CA ARG A 214 7.94 18.86 -1.58
C ARG A 214 8.75 18.67 -2.85
N GLN A 215 10.00 18.19 -2.74
CA GLN A 215 10.81 17.86 -3.90
C GLN A 215 10.18 16.73 -4.74
N ALA A 216 9.65 15.70 -4.08
CA ALA A 216 8.96 14.60 -4.76
C ALA A 216 7.71 15.09 -5.51
N ALA A 217 6.90 15.95 -4.91
CA ALA A 217 5.74 16.55 -5.56
C ALA A 217 6.13 17.46 -6.74
N GLN A 218 7.23 18.21 -6.62
CA GLN A 218 7.74 19.03 -7.72
C GLN A 218 8.18 18.17 -8.93
N ILE A 219 8.83 17.03 -8.70
CA ILE A 219 9.17 16.06 -9.75
C ILE A 219 7.91 15.55 -10.46
N LEU A 220 6.85 15.27 -9.72
CA LEU A 220 5.57 14.81 -10.27
C LEU A 220 4.85 15.90 -11.06
N GLN A 221 4.87 17.13 -10.55
CA GLN A 221 4.31 18.29 -11.26
C GLN A 221 4.99 18.50 -12.61
N GLN A 222 6.31 18.35 -12.70
CA GLN A 222 7.05 18.41 -13.97
C GLN A 222 6.62 17.30 -14.96
N ARG A 223 6.01 16.22 -14.47
CA ARG A 223 5.44 15.12 -15.25
C ARG A 223 3.93 15.26 -15.50
N GLY A 224 3.34 16.41 -15.14
CA GLY A 224 1.91 16.69 -15.30
C GLY A 224 1.01 16.04 -14.25
N ILE A 225 1.57 15.66 -13.09
CA ILE A 225 0.82 15.10 -11.96
C ILE A 225 0.90 16.10 -10.81
N ASP A 226 -0.20 16.80 -10.55
CA ASP A 226 -0.28 17.75 -9.44
C ASP A 226 -0.76 17.06 -8.16
N ILE A 227 -0.06 17.35 -7.05
CA ILE A 227 -0.41 16.91 -5.69
C ILE A 227 -0.42 18.14 -4.79
N ASP A 228 -1.55 18.41 -4.16
CA ASP A 228 -1.69 19.45 -3.15
C ASP A 228 -1.07 18.98 -1.82
N ILE A 229 -0.23 19.81 -1.19
CA ILE A 229 0.40 19.48 0.09
C ILE A 229 -0.13 20.42 1.16
N VAL A 230 -0.86 19.86 2.12
CA VAL A 230 -1.34 20.56 3.31
C VAL A 230 -0.33 20.35 4.45
N ASP A 231 0.46 21.38 4.75
CA ASP A 231 1.46 21.37 5.83
C ASP A 231 0.82 21.77 7.17
N TRP A 232 0.54 20.78 8.00
CA TRP A 232 -0.05 20.97 9.33
C TRP A 232 0.89 21.60 10.35
N TYR A 233 2.19 21.64 10.06
CA TYR A 233 3.19 22.26 10.93
C TYR A 233 3.68 23.62 10.40
N ALA A 234 2.98 24.22 9.42
CA ALA A 234 3.22 25.58 8.99
C ALA A 234 3.13 26.53 10.22
N GLY A 235 4.18 27.31 10.48
CA GLY A 235 4.21 28.26 11.60
C GLY A 235 5.42 28.23 12.55
N THR A 236 6.44 27.41 12.26
CA THR A 236 7.74 27.28 12.99
C THR A 236 7.68 26.75 14.43
N ALA A 237 8.52 25.80 14.88
CA ALA A 237 9.17 24.61 14.30
C ALA A 237 9.87 23.89 15.48
N GLY A 238 9.07 23.40 16.44
CA GLY A 238 9.57 22.69 17.62
C GLY A 238 8.62 21.57 18.04
N ILE A 239 9.15 20.59 18.77
CA ILE A 239 8.37 19.41 19.17
C ILE A 239 7.13 19.77 20.00
N GLY A 240 7.17 20.88 20.75
CA GLY A 240 6.02 21.39 21.51
C GLY A 240 4.86 21.81 20.61
N TYR A 241 5.13 22.59 19.56
CA TYR A 241 4.12 23.01 18.58
C TYR A 241 3.52 21.80 17.85
N GLN A 242 4.37 20.89 17.38
CA GLN A 242 3.93 19.65 16.75
C GLN A 242 2.98 18.87 17.66
N ARG A 243 3.33 18.70 18.94
CA ARG A 243 2.46 18.04 19.92
C ARG A 243 1.13 18.75 20.10
N SER A 244 1.12 20.10 20.11
CA SER A 244 -0.12 20.88 20.19
C SER A 244 -1.06 20.60 19.00
N VAL A 245 -0.52 20.61 17.78
CA VAL A 245 -1.28 20.29 16.56
C VAL A 245 -1.81 18.85 16.59
N LEU A 246 -0.97 17.89 16.97
CA LEU A 246 -1.39 16.49 17.09
C LEU A 246 -2.50 16.32 18.14
N SER A 247 -2.40 17.03 19.27
CA SER A 247 -3.42 17.01 20.32
C SER A 247 -4.74 17.65 19.86
N SER A 248 -4.71 18.74 19.08
CA SER A 248 -5.94 19.36 18.58
C SER A 248 -6.70 18.43 17.64
N LEU A 249 -6.00 17.69 16.77
CA LEU A 249 -6.61 16.70 15.87
C LEU A 249 -7.33 15.56 16.61
N LEU A 250 -6.91 15.25 17.85
CA LEU A 250 -7.59 14.27 18.69
C LEU A 250 -8.82 14.83 19.40
N THR A 251 -8.89 16.14 19.59
CA THR A 251 -9.98 16.80 20.34
C THR A 251 -11.16 17.11 19.43
N THR A 252 -10.91 17.37 18.14
CA THR A 252 -11.95 17.57 17.12
C THR A 252 -12.88 16.36 16.95
N ASN A 253 -12.44 15.16 17.36
CA ASN A 253 -13.21 13.90 17.29
C ASN A 253 -14.03 13.56 18.54
N ALA A 254 -14.08 14.44 19.55
CA ALA A 254 -14.78 14.21 20.82
C ALA A 254 -16.10 15.02 20.98
N ALA A 255 -16.60 15.63 19.90
CA ALA A 255 -17.85 16.39 19.84
C ALA A 255 -18.78 15.78 18.78
#